data_AF-A0A7J4MK69-F1
#
_entry.id   AF-A0A7J4MK69-F1
#
_cell.length_a   1.000
_cell.length_b   1.000
_cell.length_c   1.000
_cell.angle_alpha   90.00
_cell.angle_beta   90.00
_cell.angle_gamma   90.00
#
_symmetry.space_group_name_H-M   'P 1'
#
loop_
_entity.id
_entity.type
_entity.pdbx_description
1 polymer ?
#
loop_
_entity_poly.entity_id
_entity_poly.type
_entity_poly.pdbx_seq_one_letter_code
_entity_poly.pdbx_strand_id
1 'polypeptide(L)'
;GDGASDYKATLTYHSYSELVLYPWGHCTGCQTTDHDQLVYHGDQMAEMTDYTNMQSSDLYPTTGDFCDWHYGVHGSYCYTMEIGTAFHQHEDDIDHIAVRNNGIAFYMAKIADNPRERADLAMENVVRNQILESPSQLNVPASGNVPISMCLDNSFSIDLEMRNSHVMYRMVKPSRQQSDYGPKEWYTESWSMSGFSVAKGETCDLLNESGQGYKVVANIPVEDDESGYLHYKAMVSTLGGTQKIEYPPNSQYHEIKIDYRAPYGTIFGSMVLF
;
A
#
# COMPACT_ATOMS: atom_id res chain seq x y z
N GLY A 1 -23.70 20.06 -3.66
CA GLY A 1 -23.22 19.28 -2.51
C GLY A 1 -24.43 18.74 -1.80
N ASP A 2 -24.36 17.51 -1.33
CA ASP A 2 -25.36 16.82 -0.51
C ASP A 2 -25.34 17.24 0.98
N GLY A 3 -24.45 18.18 1.34
CA GLY A 3 -24.27 18.63 2.72
C GLY A 3 -23.31 17.76 3.53
N ALA A 4 -22.70 16.75 2.93
CA ALA A 4 -21.58 16.03 3.54
C ALA A 4 -20.32 16.91 3.58
N SER A 5 -19.54 16.81 4.66
CA SER A 5 -18.24 17.46 4.77
C SER A 5 -17.28 16.86 3.73
N ASP A 6 -16.53 17.71 3.04
CA ASP A 6 -15.41 17.26 2.19
C ASP A 6 -14.23 16.71 3.03
N TYR A 7 -14.22 16.97 4.34
CA TYR A 7 -13.17 16.51 5.26
C TYR A 7 -13.45 15.11 5.79
N LYS A 8 -12.68 14.11 5.32
CA LYS A 8 -12.79 12.70 5.75
C LYS A 8 -12.19 12.44 7.14
N ALA A 9 -11.29 13.29 7.60
CA ALA A 9 -10.71 13.22 8.94
C ALA A 9 -10.66 14.64 9.55
N THR A 10 -10.95 14.76 10.84
CA THR A 10 -11.00 16.03 11.57
C THR A 10 -10.39 15.88 12.96
N LEU A 11 -9.77 16.94 13.46
CA LEU A 11 -9.02 16.93 14.72
C LEU A 11 -9.36 18.19 15.50
N THR A 12 -9.73 18.05 16.77
CA THR A 12 -9.91 19.17 17.69
C THR A 12 -8.95 19.05 18.87
N TYR A 13 -8.21 20.11 19.16
CA TYR A 13 -7.28 20.15 20.29
C TYR A 13 -7.96 20.81 21.48
N HIS A 14 -7.92 20.11 22.60
CA HIS A 14 -8.39 20.53 23.91
C HIS A 14 -7.29 20.34 24.94
N SER A 15 -7.51 20.81 26.15
CA SER A 15 -6.66 20.50 27.31
C SER A 15 -7.61 20.26 28.49
N TYR A 16 -7.38 19.29 29.36
CA TYR A 16 -6.18 18.46 29.54
C TYR A 16 -6.59 17.01 29.83
N SER A 17 -5.62 16.09 29.81
CA SER A 17 -5.63 14.73 30.44
C SER A 17 -4.73 13.74 29.70
N GLU A 18 -4.08 14.14 28.60
CA GLU A 18 -3.27 13.26 27.74
C GLU A 18 -4.11 12.13 27.12
N LEU A 19 -5.21 12.50 26.48
CA LEU A 19 -6.18 11.56 25.89
C LEU A 19 -6.36 11.75 24.38
N VAL A 20 -6.66 10.65 23.71
CA VAL A 20 -7.22 10.60 22.35
C VAL A 20 -8.66 10.13 22.49
N LEU A 21 -9.62 11.01 22.21
CA LEU A 21 -11.05 10.70 22.35
C LEU A 21 -11.70 10.56 20.98
N TYR A 22 -12.42 9.46 20.79
CA TYR A 22 -13.25 9.20 19.61
C TYR A 22 -14.74 9.13 19.97
N PRO A 23 -15.65 9.33 18.99
CA PRO A 23 -17.11 9.23 19.22
C PRO A 23 -17.57 7.86 19.73
N TRP A 24 -18.69 7.75 20.43
CA TRP A 24 -19.63 8.81 20.76
C TRP A 24 -19.38 9.38 22.16
N GLY A 25 -19.64 10.68 22.31
CA GLY A 25 -19.80 11.35 23.60
C GLY A 25 -21.21 11.22 24.16
N HIS A 26 -22.25 11.25 23.31
CA HIS A 26 -23.64 11.38 23.77
C HIS A 26 -24.26 10.14 24.39
N CYS A 27 -23.63 8.97 24.24
CA CYS A 27 -24.11 7.75 24.89
C CYS A 27 -23.00 6.76 25.24
N THR A 28 -23.10 6.20 26.45
CA THR A 28 -22.18 5.20 27.00
C THR A 28 -22.49 3.81 26.45
N GLY A 29 -21.46 3.07 26.05
CA GLY A 29 -21.59 1.71 25.51
C GLY A 29 -22.18 1.64 24.10
N CYS A 30 -22.32 2.78 23.43
CA CYS A 30 -22.73 2.86 22.04
C CYS A 30 -21.53 2.71 21.11
N GLN A 31 -21.67 1.87 20.10
CA GLN A 31 -20.67 1.77 19.03
C GLN A 31 -21.10 2.60 17.82
N THR A 32 -20.11 3.20 17.19
CA THR A 32 -20.24 3.79 15.86
C THR A 32 -20.30 2.65 14.81
N THR A 33 -20.70 2.96 13.58
CA THR A 33 -20.66 1.97 12.48
C THR A 33 -19.22 1.59 12.13
N ASP A 34 -18.29 2.52 12.31
CA ASP A 34 -16.86 2.34 12.03
C ASP A 34 -16.04 2.27 13.33
N HIS A 35 -16.57 1.58 14.34
CA HIS A 35 -16.01 1.58 15.70
C HIS A 35 -14.57 1.06 15.73
N ASP A 36 -14.33 -0.09 15.13
CA ASP A 36 -13.00 -0.71 15.14
C ASP A 36 -11.98 0.14 14.37
N GLN A 37 -12.40 0.80 13.29
CA GLN A 37 -11.52 1.69 12.51
C GLN A 37 -11.19 2.98 13.28
N LEU A 38 -12.15 3.52 14.05
CA LEU A 38 -11.90 4.66 14.93
C LEU A 38 -10.97 4.28 16.08
N VAL A 39 -11.18 3.12 16.70
CA VAL A 39 -10.27 2.58 17.74
C VAL A 39 -8.87 2.41 17.16
N TYR A 40 -8.72 1.75 16.01
CA TYR A 40 -7.42 1.55 15.36
C TYR A 40 -6.66 2.85 15.14
N HIS A 41 -7.31 3.85 14.55
CA HIS A 41 -6.64 5.13 14.29
C HIS A 41 -6.35 5.91 15.57
N GLY A 42 -7.23 5.81 16.58
CA GLY A 42 -6.99 6.32 17.94
C GLY A 42 -5.75 5.69 18.58
N ASP A 43 -5.60 4.36 18.47
CA ASP A 43 -4.45 3.62 19.00
C ASP A 43 -3.15 4.03 18.31
N GLN A 44 -3.17 4.28 17.00
CA GLN A 44 -2.00 4.80 16.30
C GLN A 44 -1.60 6.19 16.79
N MET A 45 -2.57 7.08 17.05
CA MET A 45 -2.26 8.39 17.62
C MET A 45 -1.77 8.31 19.07
N ALA A 46 -2.37 7.41 19.86
CA ALA A 46 -1.93 7.11 21.22
C ALA A 46 -0.50 6.56 21.23
N GLU A 47 -0.13 5.63 20.34
CA GLU A 47 1.24 5.13 20.21
C GLU A 47 2.24 6.25 19.85
N MET A 48 1.84 7.18 18.97
CA MET A 48 2.68 8.33 18.59
C MET A 48 2.88 9.35 19.72
N THR A 49 1.94 9.40 20.68
CA THR A 49 1.89 10.45 21.71
C THR A 49 2.00 9.91 23.13
N ASP A 50 2.02 8.61 23.39
CA ASP A 50 1.86 8.03 24.74
C ASP A 50 0.57 8.52 25.47
N TYR A 51 -0.46 8.92 24.72
CA TYR A 51 -1.76 9.29 25.28
C TYR A 51 -2.66 8.06 25.44
N THR A 52 -3.70 8.17 26.26
CA THR A 52 -4.68 7.08 26.37
C THR A 52 -5.78 7.26 25.33
N ASN A 53 -5.98 6.25 24.48
CA ASN A 53 -7.11 6.18 23.56
C ASN A 53 -8.36 5.65 24.28
N MET A 54 -9.49 6.35 24.16
CA MET A 54 -10.76 5.89 24.73
C MET A 54 -11.97 6.56 24.06
N GLN A 55 -13.15 5.96 24.21
CA GLN A 55 -14.38 6.59 23.75
C GLN A 55 -14.70 7.81 24.61
N SER A 56 -15.14 8.92 24.00
CA SER A 56 -15.43 10.17 24.70
C SER A 56 -16.38 9.97 25.89
N SER A 57 -17.44 9.17 25.72
CA SER A 57 -18.42 8.89 26.79
C SER A 57 -17.88 8.06 27.96
N ASP A 58 -16.74 7.37 27.81
CA ASP A 58 -16.07 6.65 28.89
C ASP A 58 -15.38 7.60 29.87
N LEU A 59 -15.03 8.83 29.42
CA LEU A 59 -14.54 9.89 30.30
C LEU A 59 -15.72 10.51 31.07
N TYR A 60 -16.70 11.04 30.34
CA TYR A 60 -18.04 11.38 30.80
C TYR A 60 -18.97 11.63 29.59
N PRO A 61 -20.29 11.42 29.71
CA PRO A 61 -21.20 11.69 28.60
C PRO A 61 -21.26 13.18 28.21
N THR A 62 -21.19 13.47 26.91
CA THR A 62 -21.30 14.82 26.33
C THR A 62 -22.32 14.86 25.20
N THR A 63 -23.19 15.85 25.15
CA THR A 63 -24.11 16.06 24.02
C THR A 63 -23.77 17.33 23.27
N GLY A 64 -23.77 17.26 21.93
CA GLY A 64 -23.51 18.41 21.06
C GLY A 64 -22.03 18.78 20.91
N ASP A 65 -21.11 17.85 21.21
CA ASP A 65 -19.69 18.06 20.93
C ASP A 65 -19.39 17.99 19.43
N PHE A 66 -18.22 18.53 19.07
CA PHE A 66 -17.78 18.68 17.70
C PHE A 66 -17.60 17.33 16.99
N CYS A 67 -17.04 16.33 17.67
CA CYS A 67 -16.70 15.06 17.04
C CYS A 67 -17.90 14.15 16.84
N ASP A 68 -18.86 14.13 17.76
CA ASP A 68 -20.14 13.47 17.54
C ASP A 68 -20.84 14.04 16.30
N TRP A 69 -20.89 15.36 16.16
CA TRP A 69 -21.52 15.98 14.99
C TRP A 69 -20.78 15.68 13.68
N HIS A 70 -19.44 15.80 13.67
CA HIS A 70 -18.65 15.54 12.47
C HIS A 70 -18.69 14.08 12.02
N TYR A 71 -18.65 13.13 12.95
CA TYR A 71 -18.79 11.73 12.61
C TYR A 71 -20.23 11.40 12.19
N GLY A 72 -21.23 11.80 12.99
CA GLY A 72 -22.62 11.42 12.77
C GLY A 72 -23.28 12.04 11.56
N VAL A 73 -22.98 13.30 11.24
CA VAL A 73 -23.60 14.02 10.11
C VAL A 73 -22.76 13.89 8.85
N HIS A 74 -21.44 13.80 8.98
CA HIS A 74 -20.54 13.90 7.83
C HIS A 74 -19.66 12.68 7.58
N GLY A 75 -19.69 11.66 8.44
CA GLY A 75 -18.82 10.49 8.32
C GLY A 75 -17.33 10.84 8.42
N SER A 76 -17.00 11.97 9.06
CA SER A 76 -15.62 12.39 9.26
C SER A 76 -15.05 11.67 10.47
N TYR A 77 -13.87 11.06 10.31
CA TYR A 77 -13.14 10.44 11.41
C TYR A 77 -12.59 11.56 12.30
N CYS A 78 -13.32 11.88 13.36
CA CYS A 78 -13.03 12.98 14.27
C CYS A 78 -12.41 12.50 15.57
N TYR A 79 -11.38 13.20 16.03
CA TYR A 79 -10.75 12.95 17.33
C TYR A 79 -10.59 14.25 18.12
N THR A 80 -10.85 14.17 19.42
CA THR A 80 -10.48 15.19 20.39
C THR A 80 -9.18 14.79 21.07
N MET A 81 -8.14 15.61 20.92
CA MET A 81 -6.86 15.43 21.62
C MET A 81 -6.86 16.31 22.87
N GLU A 82 -6.89 15.70 24.05
CA GLU A 82 -6.75 16.40 25.33
C GLU A 82 -5.27 16.52 25.70
N ILE A 83 -4.61 17.62 25.33
CA ILE A 83 -3.16 17.77 25.47
C ILE A 83 -2.75 18.26 26.86
N GLY A 84 -1.58 17.80 27.30
CA GLY A 84 -0.99 18.18 28.58
C GLY A 84 -1.84 17.75 29.78
N THR A 85 -1.45 18.24 30.94
CA THR A 85 -1.95 17.82 32.27
C THR A 85 -2.72 18.90 33.04
N ALA A 86 -2.85 20.10 32.48
CA ALA A 86 -3.48 21.28 33.08
C ALA A 86 -3.83 22.32 32.01
N PHE A 87 -4.80 23.19 32.31
CA PHE A 87 -5.15 24.35 31.47
C PHE A 87 -4.03 25.40 31.40
N HIS A 88 -3.28 25.57 32.49
CA HIS A 88 -2.17 26.51 32.59
C HIS A 88 -0.89 25.73 32.87
N GLN A 89 -0.23 25.29 31.80
CA GLN A 89 1.05 24.57 31.87
C GLN A 89 2.16 25.47 32.40
N HIS A 90 3.20 24.87 32.97
CA HIS A 90 4.45 25.59 33.18
C HIS A 90 5.05 25.96 31.82
N GLU A 91 5.68 27.13 31.71
CA GLU A 91 6.22 27.61 30.44
C GLU A 91 7.25 26.66 29.84
N ASP A 92 8.03 25.99 30.68
CA ASP A 92 9.04 25.00 30.29
C ASP A 92 8.45 23.73 29.63
N ASP A 93 7.17 23.43 29.85
CA ASP A 93 6.51 22.22 29.32
C ASP A 93 5.92 22.43 27.92
N ILE A 94 5.76 23.69 27.48
CA ILE A 94 5.04 24.05 26.24
C ILE A 94 5.70 23.42 25.02
N ASP A 95 7.03 23.54 24.91
CA ASP A 95 7.77 23.01 23.76
C ASP A 95 7.67 21.48 23.68
N HIS A 96 7.75 20.81 24.82
CA HIS A 96 7.62 19.35 24.89
C HIS A 96 6.22 18.89 24.46
N ILE A 97 5.16 19.52 24.97
CA ILE A 97 3.77 19.19 24.60
C ILE A 97 3.52 19.44 23.10
N ALA A 98 4.00 20.56 22.57
CA ALA A 98 3.85 20.90 21.15
C ALA A 98 4.56 19.88 20.24
N VAL A 99 5.82 19.55 20.54
CA VAL A 99 6.60 18.58 19.75
C VAL A 99 6.00 17.18 19.81
N ARG A 100 5.53 16.74 21.00
CA ARG A 100 4.87 15.44 21.18
C ARG A 100 3.64 15.26 20.29
N ASN A 101 2.88 16.34 20.04
CA ASN A 101 1.65 16.30 19.23
C ASN A 101 1.85 16.65 17.74
N ASN A 102 3.03 17.12 17.33
CA ASN A 102 3.27 17.60 15.97
C ASN A 102 2.99 16.51 14.91
N GLY A 103 3.32 15.25 15.21
CA GLY A 103 3.07 14.11 14.32
C GLY A 103 1.59 13.83 14.04
N ILE A 104 0.69 14.21 14.95
CA ILE A 104 -0.74 13.89 14.85
C ILE A 104 -1.38 14.59 13.65
N ALA A 105 -1.02 15.84 13.37
CA ALA A 105 -1.55 16.55 12.21
C ALA A 105 -1.16 15.87 10.89
N PHE A 106 0.09 15.38 10.79
CA PHE A 106 0.56 14.63 9.62
C PHE A 106 -0.13 13.27 9.49
N TYR A 107 -0.37 12.59 10.62
CA TYR A 107 -1.13 11.35 10.64
C TYR A 107 -2.57 11.55 10.17
N MET A 108 -3.26 12.56 10.69
CA MET A 108 -4.61 12.92 10.26
C MET A 108 -4.68 13.27 8.77
N ALA A 109 -3.67 13.99 8.25
CA ALA A 109 -3.56 14.26 6.82
C ALA A 109 -3.31 12.99 5.99
N LYS A 110 -2.48 12.07 6.49
CA LYS A 110 -2.18 10.78 5.84
C LYS A 110 -3.43 9.93 5.68
N ILE A 111 -4.33 9.92 6.67
CA ILE A 111 -5.54 9.09 6.64
C ILE A 111 -6.73 9.76 5.94
N ALA A 112 -6.64 11.05 5.61
CA ALA A 112 -7.75 11.84 5.09
C ALA A 112 -8.21 11.47 3.66
N ASP A 113 -7.46 10.64 2.94
CA ASP A 113 -7.88 10.13 1.64
C ASP A 113 -8.99 9.06 1.77
N ASN A 114 -8.81 8.08 2.66
CA ASN A 114 -9.78 7.03 2.96
C ASN A 114 -9.45 6.35 4.30
N PRO A 115 -9.88 6.92 5.43
CA PRO A 115 -9.49 6.42 6.76
C PRO A 115 -9.99 5.00 6.98
N ARG A 116 -11.24 4.72 6.61
CA ARG A 116 -11.83 3.38 6.73
C ARG A 116 -11.00 2.30 6.05
N GLU A 117 -10.73 2.44 4.75
CA GLU A 117 -9.97 1.42 4.00
C GLU A 117 -8.54 1.28 4.55
N ARG A 118 -7.91 2.37 5.02
CA ARG A 118 -6.58 2.28 5.65
C ARG A 118 -6.60 1.43 6.91
N ALA A 119 -7.59 1.64 7.78
CA ALA A 119 -7.74 0.86 9.00
C ALA A 119 -8.00 -0.61 8.68
N ASP A 120 -8.95 -0.90 7.76
CA ASP A 120 -9.30 -2.27 7.36
C ASP A 120 -8.07 -3.03 6.83
N LEU A 121 -7.34 -2.45 5.88
CA LEU A 121 -6.14 -3.05 5.30
C LEU A 121 -5.02 -3.28 6.33
N ALA A 122 -4.90 -2.39 7.32
CA ALA A 122 -3.86 -2.48 8.33
C ALA A 122 -4.20 -3.54 9.39
N MET A 123 -5.44 -3.57 9.89
CA MET A 123 -5.91 -4.57 10.85
C MET A 123 -5.82 -5.99 10.29
N GLU A 124 -6.12 -6.17 9.00
CA GLU A 124 -6.02 -7.46 8.32
C GLU A 124 -4.60 -7.80 7.84
N ASN A 125 -3.60 -6.92 8.05
CA ASN A 125 -2.23 -7.08 7.57
C ASN A 125 -2.10 -7.33 6.05
N VAL A 126 -3.07 -6.87 5.26
CA VAL A 126 -3.19 -7.12 3.82
C VAL A 126 -1.90 -6.78 3.08
N VAL A 127 -1.33 -5.60 3.34
CA VAL A 127 -0.10 -5.15 2.65
C VAL A 127 1.09 -6.08 2.88
N ARG A 128 1.18 -6.71 4.06
CA ARG A 128 2.29 -7.60 4.42
C ARG A 128 2.12 -9.02 3.90
N ASN A 129 0.88 -9.43 3.61
CA ASN A 129 0.56 -10.79 3.21
C ASN A 129 0.64 -11.01 1.69
N GLN A 130 0.65 -9.92 0.92
CA GLN A 130 0.73 -9.95 -0.54
C GLN A 130 2.16 -10.28 -1.03
N ILE A 131 2.25 -10.94 -2.19
CA ILE A 131 3.54 -11.39 -2.73
C ILE A 131 3.62 -11.21 -4.25
N LEU A 132 4.69 -10.56 -4.69
CA LEU A 132 5.13 -10.56 -6.09
C LEU A 132 5.93 -11.84 -6.35
N GLU A 133 5.63 -12.53 -7.45
CA GLU A 133 6.29 -13.79 -7.81
C GLU A 133 7.81 -13.64 -7.89
N SER A 134 8.53 -14.51 -7.18
CA SER A 134 9.99 -14.48 -7.13
C SER A 134 10.62 -15.06 -8.40
N PRO A 135 11.88 -14.70 -8.73
CA PRO A 135 12.56 -15.24 -9.91
C PRO A 135 12.62 -16.76 -9.99
N SER A 136 12.68 -17.46 -8.86
CA SER A 136 12.71 -18.93 -8.80
C SER A 136 11.38 -19.60 -9.17
N GLN A 137 10.28 -18.86 -9.09
CA GLN A 137 8.93 -19.36 -9.38
C GLN A 137 8.47 -18.98 -10.81
N LEU A 138 9.13 -17.99 -11.41
CA LEU A 138 8.77 -17.47 -12.73
C LEU A 138 9.03 -18.50 -13.84
N ASN A 139 7.99 -18.85 -14.59
CA ASN A 139 8.11 -19.69 -15.77
C ASN A 139 8.23 -18.82 -17.03
N VAL A 140 9.46 -18.68 -17.55
CA VAL A 140 9.73 -17.95 -18.79
C VAL A 140 9.37 -18.83 -19.99
N PRO A 141 8.33 -18.49 -20.78
CA PRO A 141 7.92 -19.32 -21.91
C PRO A 141 8.96 -19.27 -23.02
N ALA A 142 9.04 -20.34 -23.81
CA ALA A 142 9.96 -20.47 -24.94
C ALA A 142 9.68 -19.48 -26.09
N SER A 143 8.56 -18.78 -26.10
CA SER A 143 8.27 -17.69 -27.04
C SER A 143 7.13 -16.84 -26.47
N GLY A 144 7.12 -15.54 -26.81
CA GLY A 144 6.07 -14.60 -26.43
C GLY A 144 6.33 -13.89 -25.11
N ASN A 145 5.27 -13.28 -24.55
CA ASN A 145 5.39 -12.44 -23.37
C ASN A 145 5.78 -13.24 -22.12
N VAL A 146 6.57 -12.63 -21.24
CA VAL A 146 6.93 -13.20 -19.93
C VAL A 146 5.82 -12.86 -18.92
N PRO A 147 5.06 -13.83 -18.39
CA PRO A 147 4.00 -13.55 -17.44
C PRO A 147 4.60 -13.38 -16.04
N ILE A 148 4.45 -12.20 -15.45
CA ILE A 148 4.82 -11.92 -14.06
C ILE A 148 3.57 -11.87 -13.21
N SER A 149 3.47 -12.77 -12.24
CA SER A 149 2.29 -12.90 -11.38
C SER A 149 2.48 -12.19 -10.05
N MET A 150 1.38 -11.78 -9.43
CA MET A 150 1.33 -11.31 -8.06
C MET A 150 0.09 -11.88 -7.37
N CYS A 151 0.27 -12.31 -6.13
CA CYS A 151 -0.82 -12.77 -5.28
C CYS A 151 -1.31 -11.61 -4.39
N LEU A 152 -2.58 -11.29 -4.51
CA LEU A 152 -3.23 -10.21 -3.77
C LEU A 152 -4.24 -10.77 -2.78
N ASP A 153 -4.33 -10.14 -1.60
CA ASP A 153 -5.35 -10.49 -0.61
C ASP A 153 -6.74 -10.13 -1.15
N ASN A 154 -7.77 -10.92 -0.82
CA ASN A 154 -9.13 -10.67 -1.29
C ASN A 154 -9.72 -9.35 -0.77
N SER A 155 -9.23 -8.86 0.37
CA SER A 155 -9.59 -7.53 0.88
C SER A 155 -8.91 -6.39 0.11
N PHE A 156 -7.89 -6.69 -0.71
CA PHE A 156 -7.23 -5.72 -1.57
C PHE A 156 -7.95 -5.59 -2.92
N SER A 157 -8.78 -4.58 -3.08
CA SER A 157 -9.43 -4.27 -4.37
C SER A 157 -8.49 -3.48 -5.28
N ILE A 158 -7.78 -4.14 -6.20
CA ILE A 158 -6.80 -3.49 -7.09
C ILE A 158 -7.45 -2.59 -8.16
N ASP A 159 -6.85 -1.42 -8.40
CA ASP A 159 -7.11 -0.60 -9.59
C ASP A 159 -6.25 -1.08 -10.76
N LEU A 160 -6.86 -1.67 -11.79
CA LEU A 160 -6.17 -2.22 -12.95
C LEU A 160 -5.73 -1.16 -13.98
N GLU A 161 -6.04 0.12 -13.77
CA GLU A 161 -5.54 1.18 -14.64
C GLU A 161 -4.01 1.25 -14.56
N MET A 162 -3.33 1.21 -15.71
CA MET A 162 -1.87 1.06 -15.78
C MET A 162 -1.13 2.19 -15.05
N ARG A 163 -1.71 3.39 -14.96
CA ARG A 163 -1.11 4.52 -14.21
C ARG A 163 -1.07 4.31 -12.69
N ASN A 164 -1.88 3.38 -12.19
CA ASN A 164 -2.09 3.13 -10.77
C ASN A 164 -1.51 1.77 -10.35
N SER A 165 -1.74 0.72 -11.15
CA SER A 165 -1.13 -0.59 -10.93
C SER A 165 -0.46 -1.13 -12.18
N HIS A 166 0.82 -1.47 -12.08
CA HIS A 166 1.63 -1.98 -13.19
C HIS A 166 2.88 -2.71 -12.68
N VAL A 167 3.44 -3.55 -13.54
CA VAL A 167 4.81 -4.01 -13.41
C VAL A 167 5.72 -3.08 -14.18
N MET A 168 6.70 -2.49 -13.50
CA MET A 168 7.83 -1.82 -14.13
C MET A 168 8.89 -2.86 -14.48
N TYR A 169 9.40 -2.82 -15.70
CA TYR A 169 10.46 -3.73 -16.15
C TYR A 169 11.50 -3.02 -17.01
N ARG A 170 12.69 -3.59 -17.10
CA ARG A 170 13.74 -3.18 -18.05
C ARG A 170 14.68 -4.33 -18.36
N MET A 171 15.28 -4.31 -19.54
CA MET A 171 16.33 -5.25 -19.90
C MET A 171 17.71 -4.67 -19.61
N VAL A 172 18.60 -5.54 -19.16
CA VAL A 172 20.01 -5.24 -18.91
C VAL A 172 20.84 -6.15 -19.80
N LYS A 173 21.47 -5.54 -20.80
CA LYS A 173 22.15 -6.25 -21.90
C LYS A 173 23.67 -6.04 -21.80
N PRO A 174 24.48 -7.02 -22.22
CA PRO A 174 25.92 -6.82 -22.34
C PRO A 174 26.20 -5.76 -23.41
N SER A 175 27.10 -4.82 -23.14
CA SER A 175 27.46 -3.81 -24.14
C SER A 175 28.15 -4.46 -25.36
N ARG A 176 27.75 -4.05 -26.56
CA ARG A 176 28.21 -4.64 -27.85
C ARG A 176 29.64 -4.24 -28.23
N GLN A 177 30.31 -3.40 -27.42
CA GLN A 177 31.67 -2.93 -27.62
C GLN A 177 32.60 -3.47 -26.53
N GLN A 178 32.91 -4.77 -26.50
CA GLN A 178 33.98 -5.26 -25.63
C GLN A 178 34.68 -6.47 -26.23
N SER A 179 36.01 -6.36 -26.35
CA SER A 179 36.92 -7.46 -26.67
C SER A 179 36.89 -8.52 -25.56
N ASP A 180 37.18 -9.78 -25.91
CA ASP A 180 37.17 -10.99 -25.05
C ASP A 180 37.96 -10.94 -23.71
N TYR A 181 38.54 -9.81 -23.32
CA TYR A 181 39.47 -9.66 -22.18
C TYR A 181 39.15 -8.52 -21.18
N GLY A 182 37.93 -7.94 -21.19
CA GLY A 182 37.50 -6.88 -20.24
C GLY A 182 36.39 -7.30 -19.27
N PRO A 183 36.25 -6.65 -18.09
CA PRO A 183 35.10 -6.86 -17.20
C PRO A 183 33.80 -6.41 -17.89
N LYS A 184 32.76 -7.25 -17.84
CA LYS A 184 31.47 -7.00 -18.51
C LYS A 184 30.83 -5.70 -18.00
N GLU A 185 30.78 -4.68 -18.84
CA GLU A 185 29.97 -3.49 -18.58
C GLU A 185 28.55 -3.70 -19.10
N TRP A 186 27.58 -3.60 -18.18
CA TRP A 186 26.16 -3.81 -18.44
C TRP A 186 25.48 -2.50 -18.78
N TYR A 187 24.69 -2.48 -19.87
CA TYR A 187 23.87 -1.33 -20.23
C TYR A 187 22.43 -1.55 -19.76
N THR A 188 21.91 -0.63 -18.96
CA THR A 188 20.52 -0.66 -18.48
C THR A 188 19.64 0.20 -19.36
N GLU A 189 18.52 -0.36 -19.82
CA GLU A 189 17.48 0.41 -20.50
C GLU A 189 16.62 1.22 -19.51
N SER A 190 15.84 2.17 -20.05
CA SER A 190 14.80 2.88 -19.30
C SER A 190 13.72 1.92 -18.83
N TRP A 191 13.07 2.23 -17.72
CA TRP A 191 11.94 1.45 -17.23
C TRP A 191 10.73 1.60 -18.14
N SER A 192 10.16 0.47 -18.55
CA SER A 192 8.87 0.34 -19.23
C SER A 192 7.82 -0.18 -18.25
N MET A 193 6.54 -0.03 -18.58
CA MET A 193 5.41 -0.50 -17.75
C MET A 193 4.57 -1.52 -18.51
N SER A 194 4.05 -2.51 -17.80
CA SER A 194 3.02 -3.42 -18.27
C SER A 194 1.88 -3.50 -17.26
N GLY A 195 0.63 -3.43 -17.74
CA GLY A 195 -0.56 -3.44 -16.89
C GLY A 195 -0.88 -4.83 -16.34
N PHE A 196 -1.59 -4.86 -15.22
CA PHE A 196 -2.11 -6.10 -14.63
C PHE A 196 -3.43 -6.55 -15.27
N SER A 197 -3.68 -7.85 -15.23
CA SER A 197 -4.96 -8.47 -15.54
C SER A 197 -5.29 -9.54 -14.50
N VAL A 198 -6.56 -9.70 -14.15
CA VAL A 198 -6.98 -10.71 -13.17
C VAL A 198 -7.00 -12.09 -13.83
N ALA A 199 -6.28 -13.05 -13.25
CA ALA A 199 -6.32 -14.44 -13.67
C ALA A 199 -7.58 -15.11 -13.09
N LYS A 200 -8.71 -14.99 -13.82
CA LYS A 200 -10.01 -15.46 -13.34
C LYS A 200 -10.00 -16.96 -13.04
N GLY A 201 -10.34 -17.32 -11.80
CA GLY A 201 -10.42 -18.72 -11.35
C GLY A 201 -9.09 -19.28 -10.82
N GLU A 202 -8.01 -18.49 -10.82
CA GLU A 202 -6.75 -18.85 -10.17
C GLU A 202 -6.68 -18.22 -8.78
N THR A 203 -6.47 -19.05 -7.76
CA THR A 203 -6.12 -18.63 -6.41
C THR A 203 -4.63 -18.85 -6.16
N CYS A 204 -4.10 -18.18 -5.15
CA CYS A 204 -2.71 -18.28 -4.75
C CYS A 204 -2.59 -18.19 -3.24
N ASP A 205 -1.56 -18.80 -2.68
CA ASP A 205 -1.33 -18.79 -1.24
C ASP A 205 -0.63 -17.48 -0.83
N LEU A 206 -1.19 -16.79 0.15
CA LEU A 206 -0.62 -15.57 0.73
C LEU A 206 0.54 -15.89 1.68
N LEU A 207 1.34 -14.88 1.99
CA LEU A 207 2.42 -15.03 2.97
C LEU A 207 1.88 -15.31 4.37
N ASN A 208 2.74 -15.84 5.23
CA ASN A 208 2.45 -16.09 6.66
C ASN A 208 1.26 -17.03 6.89
N GLU A 209 0.93 -17.89 5.93
CA GLU A 209 -0.22 -18.80 6.01
C GLU A 209 -1.55 -18.05 6.24
N SER A 210 -1.63 -16.77 5.82
CA SER A 210 -2.78 -15.90 6.07
C SER A 210 -4.03 -16.27 5.26
N GLY A 211 -3.92 -17.26 4.36
CA GLY A 211 -5.03 -17.79 3.58
C GLY A 211 -4.75 -17.74 2.07
N GLN A 212 -5.85 -17.78 1.30
CA GLN A 212 -5.80 -17.73 -0.16
C GLN A 212 -6.20 -16.36 -0.69
N GLY A 213 -5.40 -15.83 -1.60
CA GLY A 213 -5.66 -14.63 -2.36
C GLY A 213 -6.09 -14.93 -3.79
N TYR A 214 -6.22 -13.86 -4.58
CA TYR A 214 -6.45 -13.95 -6.02
C TYR A 214 -5.19 -13.52 -6.79
N LYS A 215 -5.05 -14.07 -7.99
CA LYS A 215 -3.86 -13.85 -8.81
C LYS A 215 -4.09 -12.76 -9.85
N VAL A 216 -3.13 -11.85 -9.95
CA VAL A 216 -3.02 -10.90 -11.07
C VAL A 216 -1.75 -11.17 -11.87
N VAL A 217 -1.79 -10.94 -13.17
CA VAL A 217 -0.69 -11.22 -14.09
C VAL A 217 -0.45 -10.03 -15.02
N ALA A 218 0.81 -9.61 -15.11
CA ALA A 218 1.29 -8.66 -16.10
C ALA A 218 2.12 -9.39 -17.15
N ASN A 219 1.74 -9.26 -18.42
CA ASN A 219 2.45 -9.90 -19.52
C ASN A 219 3.52 -8.93 -20.04
N ILE A 220 4.79 -9.21 -19.78
CA ILE A 220 5.90 -8.36 -20.17
C ILE A 220 6.29 -8.65 -21.63
N PRO A 221 6.25 -7.64 -22.52
CA PRO A 221 6.67 -7.82 -23.90
C PRO A 221 8.20 -7.78 -23.98
N VAL A 222 8.82 -8.96 -23.79
CA VAL A 222 10.24 -9.17 -24.09
C VAL A 222 10.30 -9.92 -25.42
N GLU A 223 11.08 -9.42 -26.38
CA GLU A 223 11.24 -10.07 -27.67
C GLU A 223 11.95 -11.44 -27.53
N ASP A 224 11.74 -12.33 -28.50
CA ASP A 224 12.25 -13.70 -28.44
C ASP A 224 13.75 -13.80 -28.77
N ASP A 225 14.31 -12.80 -29.45
CA ASP A 225 15.73 -12.71 -29.81
C ASP A 225 16.59 -11.96 -28.77
N GLU A 226 15.96 -11.44 -27.72
CA GLU A 226 16.66 -10.76 -26.64
C GLU A 226 17.28 -11.73 -25.63
N SER A 227 18.46 -11.38 -25.13
CA SER A 227 19.14 -12.07 -24.04
C SER A 227 19.78 -11.08 -23.09
N GLY A 228 19.79 -11.42 -21.79
CA GLY A 228 20.29 -10.54 -20.74
C GLY A 228 19.62 -10.80 -19.40
N TYR A 229 19.51 -9.76 -18.58
CA TYR A 229 18.79 -9.81 -17.32
C TYR A 229 17.54 -8.93 -17.39
N LEU A 230 16.40 -9.50 -17.04
CA LEU A 230 15.14 -8.78 -16.86
C LEU A 230 15.05 -8.33 -15.41
N HIS A 231 15.03 -7.02 -15.21
CA HIS A 231 14.76 -6.42 -13.91
C HIS A 231 13.28 -6.08 -13.85
N TYR A 232 12.59 -6.44 -12.76
CA TYR A 232 11.18 -6.13 -12.60
C TYR A 232 10.81 -5.79 -11.15
N LYS A 233 9.78 -4.96 -11.01
CA LYS A 233 9.12 -4.61 -9.75
C LYS A 233 7.67 -4.19 -10.05
N ALA A 234 6.80 -4.28 -9.07
CA ALA A 234 5.40 -3.91 -9.20
C ALA A 234 5.07 -2.67 -8.37
N MET A 235 4.13 -1.89 -8.88
CA MET A 235 3.38 -0.90 -8.13
C MET A 235 1.92 -1.31 -8.20
N VAL A 236 1.22 -1.35 -7.06
CA VAL A 236 -0.21 -1.62 -7.00
C VAL A 236 -0.92 -0.56 -6.18
N SER A 237 -2.15 -0.26 -6.57
CA SER A 237 -3.03 0.69 -5.88
C SER A 237 -4.41 0.11 -5.66
N THR A 238 -5.06 0.50 -4.56
CA THR A 238 -6.49 0.18 -4.37
C THR A 238 -7.37 0.99 -5.31
N LEU A 239 -8.56 0.47 -5.61
CA LEU A 239 -9.60 1.13 -6.41
C LEU A 239 -10.04 2.47 -5.78
N GLY A 240 -10.02 2.54 -4.45
CA GLY A 240 -10.25 3.78 -3.69
C GLY A 240 -9.13 4.82 -3.83
N GLY A 241 -7.98 4.46 -4.41
CA GLY A 241 -6.82 5.34 -4.58
C GLY A 241 -6.04 5.61 -3.29
N THR A 242 -6.30 4.83 -2.24
CA THR A 242 -5.85 5.09 -0.86
C THR A 242 -4.36 4.81 -0.64
N GLN A 243 -3.81 3.78 -1.26
CA GLN A 243 -2.40 3.42 -1.09
C GLN A 243 -1.80 3.00 -2.42
N LYS A 244 -0.62 3.55 -2.73
CA LYS A 244 0.28 3.03 -3.75
C LYS A 244 1.40 2.28 -3.06
N ILE A 245 1.54 1.00 -3.38
CA ILE A 245 2.45 0.08 -2.69
C ILE A 245 3.43 -0.50 -3.71
N GLU A 246 4.71 -0.44 -3.39
CA GLU A 246 5.79 -0.99 -4.21
C GLU A 246 6.17 -2.40 -3.74
N TYR A 247 6.36 -3.31 -4.69
CA TYR A 247 6.84 -4.67 -4.47
C TYR A 247 8.03 -4.98 -5.40
N PRO A 248 9.19 -5.40 -4.88
CA PRO A 248 9.55 -5.46 -3.47
C PRO A 248 9.64 -4.05 -2.84
N PRO A 249 9.56 -3.93 -1.50
CA PRO A 249 9.57 -2.64 -0.82
C PRO A 249 10.92 -1.92 -0.96
N ASN A 250 10.95 -0.63 -0.62
CA ASN A 250 12.15 0.24 -0.61
C ASN A 250 12.81 0.39 -1.99
N SER A 251 11.99 0.48 -3.05
CA SER A 251 12.45 0.65 -4.44
C SER A 251 13.42 -0.41 -4.94
N GLN A 252 13.40 -1.60 -4.31
CA GLN A 252 14.12 -2.77 -4.76
C GLN A 252 13.48 -3.36 -6.03
N TYR A 253 14.15 -4.33 -6.65
CA TYR A 253 13.67 -5.05 -7.83
C TYR A 253 14.14 -6.49 -7.80
N HIS A 254 13.41 -7.35 -8.51
CA HIS A 254 13.82 -8.71 -8.82
C HIS A 254 14.61 -8.76 -10.13
N GLU A 255 15.50 -9.74 -10.24
CA GLU A 255 16.34 -9.98 -11.41
C GLU A 255 16.19 -11.44 -11.85
N ILE A 256 15.95 -11.65 -13.14
CA ILE A 256 15.95 -12.98 -13.75
C ILE A 256 16.73 -12.97 -15.06
N LYS A 257 17.46 -14.05 -15.33
CA LYS A 257 18.17 -14.23 -16.60
C LYS A 257 17.18 -14.62 -17.70
N ILE A 258 17.21 -13.89 -18.82
CA ILE A 258 16.49 -14.23 -20.04
C ILE A 258 17.51 -14.76 -21.05
N ASP A 259 17.37 -16.04 -21.39
CA ASP A 259 18.11 -16.67 -22.47
C ASP A 259 17.43 -16.41 -23.81
N TYR A 260 18.15 -16.61 -24.92
CA TYR A 260 17.58 -16.49 -26.27
C TYR A 260 16.45 -17.52 -26.48
N ARG A 261 15.29 -17.07 -26.97
CA ARG A 261 14.04 -17.87 -27.02
C ARG A 261 13.56 -18.20 -28.43
N ALA A 262 14.11 -17.59 -29.48
CA ALA A 262 13.58 -17.83 -30.82
C ALA A 262 13.69 -19.31 -31.25
N PRO A 263 12.65 -19.89 -31.90
CA PRO A 263 12.66 -21.27 -32.32
C PRO A 263 13.79 -21.52 -33.32
N TYR A 264 14.72 -22.42 -32.98
CA TYR A 264 15.64 -22.97 -33.96
C TYR A 264 14.82 -23.60 -35.08
N GLY A 265 15.07 -23.20 -36.33
CA GLY A 265 14.33 -23.67 -37.49
C GLY A 265 14.14 -25.19 -37.45
N THR A 266 12.94 -25.64 -37.79
CA THR A 266 12.60 -27.07 -37.84
C THR A 266 13.65 -27.83 -38.67
N ILE A 267 13.98 -29.07 -38.27
CA ILE A 267 14.93 -29.94 -39.01
C ILE A 267 14.61 -29.98 -40.51
N PHE A 268 13.32 -29.90 -40.88
CA PHE A 268 12.87 -29.81 -42.27
C PHE A 268 13.34 -28.55 -43.01
N GLY A 269 13.42 -27.38 -42.38
CA GLY A 269 13.97 -26.16 -42.99
C GLY A 269 15.49 -26.23 -43.22
N SER A 270 16.20 -26.95 -42.35
CA SER A 270 17.66 -27.14 -42.51
C SER A 270 18.04 -28.10 -43.65
N MET A 271 17.13 -29.00 -44.05
CA MET A 271 17.36 -29.95 -45.16
C MET A 271 17.04 -29.38 -46.55
N VAL A 272 16.39 -28.21 -46.64
CA VAL A 272 16.08 -27.55 -47.93
C VAL A 272 17.19 -26.56 -48.34
N LEU A 273 18.20 -26.37 -47.48
CA LEU A 273 19.35 -25.49 -47.72
C LEU A 273 20.66 -26.25 -48.02
N PHE A 274 20.59 -27.55 -48.32
CA PHE A 274 21.70 -28.36 -48.82
C PHE A 274 21.31 -29.14 -50.07
#